data_AF-A0A0C9T337-F1
#
_entry.id   AF-A0A0C9T337-F1
#
_cell.length_a   1.000
_cell.length_b   1.000
_cell.length_c   1.000
_cell.angle_alpha   90.00
_cell.angle_beta   90.00
_cell.angle_gamma   90.00
#
_symmetry.space_group_name_H-M   'P 1'
#
loop_
_entity.id
_entity.type
_entity.pdbx_description
1 polymer ?
#
loop_
_entity_poly.entity_id
_entity_poly.type
_entity_poly.pdbx_seq_one_letter_code
_entity_poly.pdbx_strand_id
1 'polypeptide(L)'
;MSEHVIFIHGDLLTKERVDAVRNSRRIEHTPKNRLQYVVFLPGLFHYKMACADVLWHTYIQPKEGREDENSLYRHVGILRPDETGKMVSKPGFRRVHNVVHHDIWASILDCWHLEAQGRNHDWSTLEKFSASEPSWKDIVDMSYSIVNNLQKHFENQTLRNWDELLYINLCQAMNAGDVGHVEASFLPWIYMFKGTGKHKYASQMRRFLTNLQFNYPESLSDIIRMNLLCNPTGKAFAFRAVDWLVERNNLYTKVIFRGAGPNGTLEHIIKESPLIEVYRNCHVTMENAFHLQHCTIRHAPPSMTKTIRKLTALIKEKHSHVRKDLE
;
A
#
# COMPACT_ATOMS: atom_id res chain seq x y z
N MET A 1 18.57 -30.55 -3.38
CA MET A 1 18.50 -29.08 -3.22
C MET A 1 19.71 -28.63 -2.42
N SER A 2 20.05 -27.34 -2.42
CA SER A 2 21.09 -26.80 -1.51
C SER A 2 20.61 -26.91 -0.07
N GLU A 3 21.51 -27.20 0.88
CA GLU A 3 21.21 -27.22 2.33
C GLU A 3 20.82 -25.83 2.86
N HIS A 4 21.31 -24.78 2.20
CA HIS A 4 21.03 -23.39 2.55
C HIS A 4 20.34 -22.66 1.41
N VAL A 5 19.49 -21.69 1.76
CA VAL A 5 18.87 -20.74 0.82
C VAL A 5 19.27 -19.31 1.19
N ILE A 6 19.32 -18.43 0.19
CA ILE A 6 19.51 -16.99 0.36
C ILE A 6 18.27 -16.28 -0.16
N PHE A 7 17.65 -15.50 0.70
CA PHE A 7 16.55 -14.61 0.31
C PHE A 7 17.08 -13.33 -0.31
N ILE A 8 16.53 -12.99 -1.47
CA ILE A 8 16.79 -11.71 -2.12
C ILE A 8 15.46 -10.96 -2.20
N HIS A 9 15.44 -9.79 -1.56
CA HIS A 9 14.34 -8.84 -1.68
C HIS A 9 14.68 -7.78 -2.71
N GLY A 10 13.68 -7.31 -3.44
CA GLY A 10 13.86 -6.19 -4.34
C GLY A 10 12.63 -5.90 -5.16
N ASP A 11 12.79 -4.96 -6.06
CA ASP A 11 11.80 -4.62 -7.07
C ASP A 11 11.75 -5.67 -8.19
N LEU A 12 10.85 -5.43 -9.14
CA LEU A 12 10.66 -6.30 -10.30
C LEU A 12 11.92 -6.38 -11.19
N LEU A 13 12.69 -5.29 -11.30
CA LEU A 13 13.92 -5.30 -12.09
C LEU A 13 14.97 -6.22 -11.46
N THR A 14 15.10 -6.19 -10.12
CA THR A 14 15.96 -7.10 -9.36
C THR A 14 15.59 -8.56 -9.67
N LYS A 15 14.30 -8.89 -9.68
CA LYS A 15 13.83 -10.23 -10.06
C LYS A 15 14.22 -10.61 -11.48
N GLU A 16 14.02 -9.71 -12.45
CA GLU A 16 14.38 -9.97 -13.84
C GLU A 16 15.89 -10.25 -13.99
N ARG A 17 16.74 -9.54 -13.24
CA ARG A 17 18.19 -9.79 -13.23
C ARG A 17 18.54 -11.14 -12.60
N VAL A 18 17.92 -11.48 -11.46
CA VAL A 18 18.12 -12.79 -10.82
C VAL A 18 17.68 -13.94 -11.75
N ASP A 19 16.53 -13.80 -12.39
CA ASP A 19 16.03 -14.79 -13.37
C ASP A 19 16.97 -14.90 -14.57
N ALA A 20 17.46 -13.78 -15.11
CA ALA A 20 18.39 -13.78 -16.25
C ALA A 20 19.68 -14.55 -15.94
N VAL A 21 20.28 -14.31 -14.76
CA VAL A 21 21.49 -15.03 -14.32
C VAL A 21 21.18 -16.51 -14.08
N ARG A 22 20.02 -16.85 -13.50
CA ARG A 22 19.62 -18.26 -13.33
C ARG A 22 19.41 -18.96 -14.67
N ASN A 23 18.81 -18.27 -15.63
CA ASN A 23 18.53 -18.82 -16.96
C ASN A 23 19.83 -19.07 -17.73
N SER A 24 20.79 -18.15 -17.70
CA SER A 24 22.09 -18.36 -18.36
C SER A 24 22.87 -19.54 -17.77
N ARG A 25 22.68 -19.80 -16.46
CA ARG A 25 23.35 -20.88 -15.73
C ARG A 25 22.54 -22.18 -15.68
N ARG A 26 21.45 -22.31 -16.44
CA ARG A 26 20.55 -23.49 -16.34
C ARG A 26 21.24 -24.82 -16.69
N ILE A 27 22.25 -24.79 -17.55
CA ILE A 27 23.01 -25.97 -18.02
C ILE A 27 24.10 -26.44 -17.05
N GLU A 28 24.40 -25.65 -16.02
CA GLU A 28 25.44 -25.97 -15.06
C GLU A 28 25.16 -27.30 -14.34
N HIS A 29 26.19 -28.08 -14.07
CA HIS A 29 26.06 -29.43 -13.50
C HIS A 29 25.41 -29.44 -12.11
N THR A 30 25.81 -28.52 -11.24
CA THR A 30 25.36 -28.54 -9.83
C THR A 30 24.24 -27.53 -9.55
N PRO A 31 23.29 -27.84 -8.64
CA PRO A 31 22.28 -26.89 -8.16
C PRO A 31 22.84 -25.55 -7.68
N LYS A 32 24.03 -25.59 -7.05
CA LYS A 32 24.74 -24.41 -6.56
C LYS A 32 25.19 -23.52 -7.73
N ASN A 33 25.78 -24.09 -8.77
CA ASN A 33 26.17 -23.34 -9.96
C ASN A 33 24.95 -22.83 -10.74
N ARG A 34 23.81 -23.54 -10.69
CA ARG A 34 22.51 -23.05 -11.22
C ARG A 34 21.86 -21.95 -10.37
N LEU A 35 22.48 -21.53 -9.25
CA LEU A 35 21.93 -20.57 -8.28
C LEU A 35 20.54 -20.95 -7.76
N GLN A 36 20.26 -22.25 -7.60
CA GLN A 36 18.95 -22.71 -7.11
C GLN A 36 18.69 -22.36 -5.64
N TYR A 37 19.74 -22.08 -4.87
CA TYR A 37 19.65 -21.61 -3.48
C TYR A 37 19.13 -20.18 -3.36
N VAL A 38 19.12 -19.40 -4.45
CA VAL A 38 18.61 -18.04 -4.44
C VAL A 38 17.09 -18.05 -4.60
N VAL A 39 16.39 -17.61 -3.55
CA VAL A 39 14.93 -17.48 -3.52
C VAL A 39 14.60 -15.99 -3.48
N PHE A 40 13.90 -15.51 -4.51
CA PHE A 40 13.48 -14.12 -4.56
C PHE A 40 12.15 -13.94 -3.84
N LEU A 41 12.09 -12.95 -2.94
CA LEU A 41 10.89 -12.55 -2.23
C LEU A 41 10.37 -11.23 -2.83
N PRO A 42 9.07 -11.13 -3.16
CA PRO A 42 8.52 -9.92 -3.74
C PRO A 42 8.67 -8.74 -2.78
N GLY A 43 9.13 -7.61 -3.30
CA GLY A 43 9.11 -6.36 -2.58
C GLY A 43 7.68 -5.90 -2.31
N LEU A 44 7.16 -6.11 -1.10
CA LEU A 44 5.78 -5.78 -0.77
C LEU A 44 5.51 -4.27 -0.76
N PHE A 45 6.54 -3.44 -0.58
CA PHE A 45 6.39 -1.99 -0.77
C PHE A 45 6.12 -1.66 -2.24
N HIS A 46 6.89 -2.23 -3.16
CA HIS A 46 6.64 -2.09 -4.59
C HIS A 46 5.31 -2.72 -5.04
N TYR A 47 4.92 -3.85 -4.45
CA TYR A 47 3.60 -4.45 -4.65
C TYR A 47 2.48 -3.48 -4.24
N LYS A 48 2.54 -2.90 -3.04
CA LYS A 48 1.60 -1.86 -2.60
C LYS A 48 1.61 -0.63 -3.51
N MET A 49 2.77 -0.22 -4.02
CA MET A 49 2.85 0.86 -5.01
C MET A 49 2.15 0.51 -6.31
N ALA A 50 2.34 -0.72 -6.80
CA ALA A 50 1.66 -1.21 -7.99
C ALA A 50 0.14 -1.26 -7.79
N CYS A 51 -0.34 -1.69 -6.61
CA CYS A 51 -1.78 -1.69 -6.28
C CYS A 51 -2.39 -0.28 -6.32
N ALA A 52 -1.72 0.71 -5.74
CA ALA A 52 -2.17 2.10 -5.86
C ALA A 52 -2.18 2.58 -7.32
N ASP A 53 -1.16 2.22 -8.09
CA ASP A 53 -1.08 2.59 -9.50
C ASP A 53 -2.18 1.95 -10.36
N VAL A 54 -2.65 0.75 -10.01
CA VAL A 54 -3.84 0.11 -10.61
C VAL A 54 -5.06 0.98 -10.38
N LEU A 55 -5.35 1.40 -9.14
CA LEU A 55 -6.50 2.26 -8.84
C LEU A 55 -6.47 3.56 -9.64
N TRP A 56 -5.27 4.13 -9.81
CA TRP A 56 -5.09 5.30 -10.67
C TRP A 56 -5.40 5.01 -12.15
N HIS A 57 -4.90 3.91 -12.71
CA HIS A 57 -5.18 3.49 -14.09
C HIS A 57 -6.67 3.17 -14.31
N THR A 58 -7.37 2.70 -13.28
CA THR A 58 -8.80 2.36 -13.39
C THR A 58 -9.69 3.60 -13.27
N TYR A 59 -9.47 4.44 -12.27
CA TYR A 59 -10.46 5.45 -11.85
C TYR A 59 -10.09 6.91 -12.16
N ILE A 60 -8.84 7.20 -12.54
CA ILE A 60 -8.37 8.58 -12.76
C ILE A 60 -7.76 8.76 -14.15
N GLN A 61 -6.94 7.81 -14.62
CA GLN A 61 -6.26 7.95 -15.91
C GLN A 61 -7.21 8.00 -17.12
N PRO A 62 -8.26 7.16 -17.24
CA PRO A 62 -9.20 7.24 -18.35
C PRO A 62 -9.96 8.55 -18.31
N LYS A 63 -10.31 9.14 -19.46
CA LYS A 63 -11.05 10.41 -19.48
C LYS A 63 -12.52 10.18 -19.14
N GLU A 64 -13.05 9.07 -19.63
CA GLU A 64 -14.42 8.59 -19.48
C GLU A 64 -14.76 8.37 -18.00
N GLY A 65 -13.80 7.89 -17.21
CA GLY A 65 -13.94 7.70 -15.76
C GLY A 65 -13.99 8.99 -14.94
N ARG A 66 -13.94 10.18 -15.56
CA ARG A 66 -13.90 11.49 -14.89
C ARG A 66 -15.18 12.30 -15.03
N GLU A 67 -16.09 11.85 -15.89
CA GLU A 67 -17.31 12.59 -16.25
C GLU A 67 -18.39 12.45 -15.18
N ASP A 68 -18.43 11.30 -14.51
CA ASP A 68 -19.36 11.06 -13.41
C ASP A 68 -19.12 12.03 -12.25
N GLU A 69 -20.20 12.66 -11.77
CA GLU A 69 -20.14 13.69 -10.71
C GLU A 69 -19.60 13.15 -9.38
N ASN A 70 -19.69 11.84 -9.17
CA ASN A 70 -19.24 11.09 -8.00
C ASN A 70 -18.00 10.24 -8.32
N SER A 71 -17.32 10.50 -9.45
CA SER A 71 -16.04 9.86 -9.77
C SER A 71 -14.93 10.26 -8.80
N LEU A 72 -13.93 9.37 -8.68
CA LEU A 72 -12.73 9.64 -7.87
C LEU A 72 -12.02 10.93 -8.32
N TYR A 73 -12.09 11.26 -9.61
CA TYR A 73 -11.53 12.51 -10.12
C TYR A 73 -12.23 13.75 -9.58
N ARG A 74 -13.57 13.73 -9.44
CA ARG A 74 -14.32 14.84 -8.81
C ARG A 74 -13.97 14.96 -7.34
N HIS A 75 -13.81 13.82 -6.65
CA HIS A 75 -13.39 13.79 -5.26
C HIS A 75 -11.96 14.34 -5.06
N VAL A 76 -11.04 14.08 -6.00
CA VAL A 76 -9.72 14.73 -6.04
C VAL A 76 -9.81 16.26 -6.05
N GLY A 77 -10.82 16.83 -6.70
CA GLY A 77 -11.04 18.29 -6.70
C GLY A 77 -11.30 18.86 -5.30
N ILE A 78 -11.83 18.06 -4.37
CA ILE A 78 -12.00 18.44 -2.95
C ILE A 78 -10.75 18.06 -2.15
N LEU A 79 -10.24 16.86 -2.35
CA LEU A 79 -9.13 16.31 -1.57
C LEU A 79 -7.81 17.05 -1.82
N ARG A 80 -7.59 17.49 -3.07
CA ARG A 80 -6.35 18.10 -3.57
C ARG A 80 -6.66 19.11 -4.70
N PRO A 81 -7.35 20.22 -4.41
CA PRO A 81 -7.83 21.17 -5.43
C PRO A 81 -6.72 21.67 -6.37
N ASP A 82 -5.54 21.96 -5.83
CA ASP A 82 -4.40 22.50 -6.58
C ASP A 82 -3.56 21.43 -7.31
N GLU A 83 -3.96 20.15 -7.24
CA GLU A 83 -3.19 19.04 -7.81
C GLU A 83 -3.97 18.16 -8.78
N THR A 84 -5.19 18.54 -9.19
CA THR A 84 -6.00 17.81 -10.19
C THR A 84 -5.22 17.51 -11.48
N GLY A 85 -4.47 18.50 -12.01
CA GLY A 85 -3.59 18.32 -13.17
C GLY A 85 -2.44 17.32 -12.94
N LYS A 86 -1.88 17.26 -11.74
CA LYS A 86 -0.86 16.25 -11.37
C LYS A 86 -1.48 14.86 -11.25
N MET A 87 -2.74 14.79 -10.82
CA MET A 87 -3.47 13.54 -10.67
C MET A 87 -3.83 12.89 -12.00
N VAL A 88 -4.07 13.65 -13.08
CA VAL A 88 -4.38 13.05 -14.40
C VAL A 88 -3.16 12.62 -15.21
N SER A 89 -1.94 13.01 -14.80
CA SER A 89 -0.71 12.75 -15.53
C SER A 89 0.05 11.55 -14.98
N LYS A 90 0.81 11.72 -13.91
CA LYS A 90 1.54 10.65 -13.22
C LYS A 90 1.82 11.07 -11.77
N PRO A 91 0.81 11.00 -10.88
CA PRO A 91 0.85 11.67 -9.58
C PRO A 91 1.91 11.13 -8.59
N GLY A 92 2.45 9.94 -8.87
CA GLY A 92 3.35 9.23 -7.98
C GLY A 92 2.62 8.58 -6.80
N PHE A 93 3.27 7.57 -6.22
CA PHE A 93 2.66 6.70 -5.22
C PHE A 93 1.99 7.44 -4.06
N ARG A 94 2.71 8.37 -3.42
CA ARG A 94 2.22 9.05 -2.21
C ARG A 94 0.91 9.82 -2.43
N ARG A 95 0.73 10.42 -3.62
CA ARG A 95 -0.49 11.17 -3.92
C ARG A 95 -1.68 10.24 -4.06
N VAL A 96 -1.53 9.18 -4.84
CA VAL A 96 -2.57 8.17 -5.05
C VAL A 96 -2.92 7.48 -3.74
N HIS A 97 -1.91 7.04 -3.00
CA HIS A 97 -2.07 6.42 -1.68
C HIS A 97 -2.94 7.27 -0.75
N ASN A 98 -2.65 8.57 -0.64
CA ASN A 98 -3.42 9.48 0.21
C ASN A 98 -4.85 9.71 -0.31
N VAL A 99 -5.02 9.89 -1.63
CA VAL A 99 -6.35 10.11 -2.23
C VAL A 99 -7.26 8.92 -1.96
N VAL A 100 -6.77 7.70 -2.23
CA VAL A 100 -7.52 6.46 -1.99
C VAL A 100 -7.93 6.30 -0.52
N HIS A 101 -7.02 6.61 0.42
CA HIS A 101 -7.37 6.57 1.85
C HIS A 101 -8.47 7.57 2.19
N HIS A 102 -8.37 8.80 1.71
CA HIS A 102 -9.35 9.83 2.06
C HIS A 102 -10.70 9.62 1.37
N ASP A 103 -10.71 9.08 0.14
CA ASP A 103 -11.94 8.76 -0.60
C ASP A 103 -12.77 7.73 0.17
N ILE A 104 -12.16 6.57 0.42
CA ILE A 104 -12.85 5.47 1.07
C ILE A 104 -13.21 5.77 2.52
N TRP A 105 -12.42 6.56 3.25
CA TRP A 105 -12.82 7.03 4.58
C TRP A 105 -14.08 7.87 4.54
N ALA A 106 -14.23 8.76 3.55
CA ALA A 106 -15.45 9.54 3.42
C ALA A 106 -16.67 8.67 3.08
N SER A 107 -16.50 7.70 2.17
CA SER A 107 -17.55 6.73 1.81
C SER A 107 -17.95 5.84 3.00
N ILE A 108 -16.96 5.32 3.75
CA ILE A 108 -17.19 4.52 4.96
C ILE A 108 -17.98 5.35 5.98
N LEU A 109 -17.54 6.57 6.30
CA LEU A 109 -18.22 7.42 7.28
C LEU A 109 -19.66 7.73 6.87
N ASP A 110 -19.94 7.94 5.59
CA ASP A 110 -21.31 8.14 5.11
C ASP A 110 -22.17 6.88 5.32
N CYS A 111 -21.64 5.70 4.95
CA CYS A 111 -22.34 4.43 5.17
C CYS A 111 -22.64 4.19 6.66
N TRP A 112 -21.68 4.46 7.54
CA TRP A 112 -21.87 4.36 8.99
C TRP A 112 -22.92 5.34 9.50
N HIS A 113 -22.95 6.56 8.95
CA HIS A 113 -23.95 7.56 9.33
C HIS A 113 -25.35 7.10 8.97
N LEU A 114 -25.53 6.57 7.75
CA LEU A 114 -26.82 6.05 7.27
C LEU A 114 -27.29 4.83 8.09
N GLU A 115 -26.40 3.87 8.34
CA GLU A 115 -26.73 2.68 9.15
C GLU A 115 -27.08 3.06 10.60
N ALA A 116 -26.31 3.97 11.23
CA ALA A 116 -26.60 4.44 12.58
C ALA A 116 -27.97 5.14 12.64
N GLN A 117 -28.23 6.08 11.73
CA GLN A 117 -29.50 6.78 11.68
C GLN A 117 -30.69 5.85 11.38
N GLY A 118 -30.47 4.80 10.57
CA GLY A 118 -31.48 3.79 10.26
C GLY A 118 -31.83 2.91 11.46
N ARG A 119 -30.89 2.66 12.38
CA ARG A 119 -31.13 1.90 13.62
C ARG A 119 -31.78 2.75 14.71
N ASN A 120 -31.38 4.01 14.82
CA ASN A 120 -31.94 4.93 15.79
C ASN A 120 -31.93 6.36 15.23
N HIS A 121 -33.11 6.96 15.10
CA HIS A 121 -33.26 8.33 14.59
C HIS A 121 -32.54 9.38 15.44
N ASP A 122 -32.30 9.11 16.73
CA ASP A 122 -31.54 10.00 17.61
C ASP A 122 -30.05 10.05 17.25
N TRP A 123 -29.52 9.00 16.58
CA TRP A 123 -28.16 8.94 16.05
C TRP A 123 -28.04 9.70 14.71
N SER A 124 -28.51 10.94 14.72
CA SER A 124 -28.55 11.82 13.55
C SER A 124 -27.16 12.26 13.06
N THR A 125 -26.10 12.01 13.81
CA THR A 125 -24.70 12.22 13.41
C THR A 125 -23.80 11.13 13.99
N LEU A 126 -22.63 10.92 13.39
CA LEU A 126 -21.64 9.98 13.92
C LEU A 126 -21.11 10.39 15.31
N GLU A 127 -21.06 11.68 15.63
CA GLU A 127 -20.70 12.14 16.96
C GLU A 127 -21.73 11.68 18.01
N LYS A 128 -23.03 11.73 17.69
CA LYS A 128 -24.09 11.23 18.59
C LYS A 128 -24.04 9.71 18.73
N PHE A 129 -23.81 8.99 17.63
CA PHE A 129 -23.61 7.54 17.65
C PHE A 129 -22.39 7.16 18.49
N SER A 130 -21.25 7.83 18.30
CA SER A 130 -20.05 7.57 19.09
C SER A 130 -20.28 7.86 20.57
N ALA A 131 -21.06 8.89 20.91
CA ALA A 131 -21.40 9.25 22.28
C ALA A 131 -22.35 8.25 22.96
N SER A 132 -23.01 7.38 22.21
CA SER A 132 -23.81 6.28 22.78
C SER A 132 -22.97 5.05 23.15
N GLU A 133 -21.64 5.11 22.97
CA GLU A 133 -20.68 4.06 23.33
C GLU A 133 -21.10 2.66 22.81
N PRO A 134 -21.24 2.49 21.48
CA PRO A 134 -21.67 1.21 20.90
C PRO A 134 -20.70 0.09 21.28
N SER A 135 -21.24 -1.08 21.59
CA SER A 135 -20.41 -2.24 21.90
C SER A 135 -19.66 -2.73 20.66
N TRP A 136 -18.58 -3.48 20.85
CA TRP A 136 -17.87 -4.10 19.72
C TRP A 136 -18.78 -5.01 18.88
N LYS A 137 -19.75 -5.67 19.53
CA LYS A 137 -20.76 -6.47 18.84
C LYS A 137 -21.63 -5.60 17.94
N ASP A 138 -22.07 -4.43 18.42
CA ASP A 138 -22.86 -3.49 17.60
C ASP A 138 -22.06 -3.01 16.39
N ILE A 139 -20.78 -2.69 16.57
CA ILE A 139 -19.87 -2.30 15.49
C ILE A 139 -19.75 -3.42 14.44
N VAL A 140 -19.55 -4.66 14.87
CA VAL A 140 -19.44 -5.80 13.95
C VAL A 140 -20.77 -6.03 13.22
N ASP A 141 -21.90 -6.05 13.94
CA ASP A 141 -23.23 -6.26 13.36
C ASP A 141 -23.61 -5.14 12.37
N MET A 142 -23.26 -3.89 12.66
CA MET A 142 -23.43 -2.77 11.73
C MET A 142 -22.55 -2.91 10.49
N SER A 143 -21.30 -3.36 10.65
CA SER A 143 -20.39 -3.56 9.52
C SER A 143 -20.92 -4.59 8.53
N TYR A 144 -21.51 -5.69 9.01
CA TYR A 144 -22.15 -6.70 8.15
C TYR A 144 -23.40 -6.14 7.45
N SER A 145 -24.23 -5.36 8.16
CA SER A 145 -25.39 -4.71 7.56
C SER A 145 -24.98 -3.76 6.42
N ILE A 146 -23.97 -2.92 6.66
CA ILE A 146 -23.43 -1.99 5.66
C ILE A 146 -22.97 -2.74 4.41
N VAL A 147 -22.16 -3.79 4.56
CA VAL A 147 -21.64 -4.56 3.42
C VAL A 147 -22.77 -5.23 2.62
N ASN A 148 -23.78 -5.78 3.31
CA ASN A 148 -24.93 -6.44 2.66
C ASN A 148 -25.82 -5.45 1.89
N ASN A 149 -25.89 -4.20 2.34
CA ASN A 149 -26.68 -3.15 1.67
C ASN A 149 -25.91 -2.48 0.52
N LEU A 150 -24.58 -2.43 0.58
CA LEU A 150 -23.72 -1.87 -0.47
C LEU A 150 -23.74 -2.67 -1.78
N GLN A 151 -23.97 -3.99 -1.74
CA GLN A 151 -23.98 -4.84 -2.93
C GLN A 151 -25.12 -4.54 -3.91
N LYS A 152 -26.13 -3.76 -3.51
CA LYS A 152 -27.38 -3.63 -4.27
C LYS A 152 -27.47 -2.42 -5.20
N HIS A 153 -26.52 -1.47 -5.15
CA HIS A 153 -26.70 -0.16 -5.78
C HIS A 153 -25.42 0.44 -6.40
N PHE A 154 -25.57 1.19 -7.51
CA PHE A 154 -24.55 1.92 -8.30
C PHE A 154 -23.26 1.13 -8.62
N GLU A 155 -23.25 0.41 -9.75
CA GLU A 155 -22.16 -0.49 -10.16
C GLU A 155 -20.77 0.16 -10.07
N ASN A 156 -20.58 1.37 -10.63
CA ASN A 156 -19.26 2.01 -10.67
C ASN A 156 -18.73 2.45 -9.28
N GLN A 157 -19.60 3.00 -8.42
CA GLN A 157 -19.19 3.43 -7.08
C GLN A 157 -18.89 2.24 -6.18
N THR A 158 -19.71 1.19 -6.28
CA THR A 158 -19.54 -0.03 -5.49
C THR A 158 -18.26 -0.76 -5.89
N LEU A 159 -17.96 -0.84 -7.19
CA LEU A 159 -16.68 -1.37 -7.67
C LEU A 159 -15.49 -0.56 -7.14
N ARG A 160 -15.55 0.78 -7.19
CA ARG A 160 -14.50 1.62 -6.62
C ARG A 160 -14.32 1.38 -5.13
N ASN A 161 -15.40 1.40 -4.36
CA ASN A 161 -15.34 1.19 -2.92
C ASN A 161 -14.72 -0.19 -2.59
N TRP A 162 -15.07 -1.22 -3.35
CA TRP A 162 -14.51 -2.56 -3.16
C TRP A 162 -13.00 -2.60 -3.43
N ASP A 163 -12.56 -2.01 -4.54
CA ASP A 163 -11.15 -1.93 -4.91
C ASP A 163 -10.32 -1.09 -3.92
N GLU A 164 -10.87 0.02 -3.45
CA GLU A 164 -10.22 0.86 -2.43
C GLU A 164 -10.17 0.15 -1.08
N LEU A 165 -11.24 -0.55 -0.67
CA LEU A 165 -11.24 -1.37 0.55
C LEU A 165 -10.20 -2.47 0.49
N LEU A 166 -10.06 -3.16 -0.64
CA LEU A 166 -9.02 -4.16 -0.88
C LEU A 166 -7.61 -3.55 -0.68
N TYR A 167 -7.41 -2.29 -1.12
CA TYR A 167 -6.16 -1.58 -0.93
C TYR A 167 -5.89 -1.18 0.53
N ILE A 168 -6.90 -0.66 1.23
CA ILE A 168 -6.78 -0.30 2.66
C ILE A 168 -6.54 -1.53 3.51
N ASN A 169 -7.26 -2.62 3.25
CA ASN A 169 -7.09 -3.90 3.95
C ASN A 169 -5.65 -4.41 3.79
N LEU A 170 -5.10 -4.39 2.57
CA LEU A 170 -3.69 -4.70 2.33
C LEU A 170 -2.76 -3.79 3.15
N CYS A 171 -3.00 -2.47 3.16
CA CYS A 171 -2.18 -1.54 3.93
C CYS A 171 -2.21 -1.83 5.43
N GLN A 172 -3.39 -2.15 5.99
CA GLN A 172 -3.56 -2.50 7.39
C GLN A 172 -2.89 -3.84 7.72
N ALA A 173 -3.11 -4.88 6.91
CA ALA A 173 -2.50 -6.18 7.07
C ALA A 173 -0.96 -6.10 7.07
N MET A 174 -0.38 -5.35 6.13
CA MET A 174 1.06 -5.11 6.07
C MET A 174 1.59 -4.41 7.33
N ASN A 175 0.86 -3.43 7.86
CA ASN A 175 1.27 -2.72 9.08
C ASN A 175 1.12 -3.60 10.32
N ALA A 176 0.07 -4.41 10.39
CA ALA A 176 -0.19 -5.36 11.47
C ALA A 176 0.81 -6.53 11.49
N GLY A 177 1.48 -6.82 10.36
CA GLY A 177 2.32 -8.01 10.22
C GLY A 177 1.51 -9.27 9.86
N ASP A 178 0.26 -9.10 9.41
CA ASP A 178 -0.62 -10.21 9.05
C ASP A 178 -0.31 -10.71 7.64
N VAL A 179 0.64 -11.64 7.56
CA VAL A 179 1.09 -12.22 6.29
C VAL A 179 -0.03 -13.01 5.61
N GLY A 180 -0.93 -13.64 6.36
CA GLY A 180 -2.06 -14.39 5.81
C GLY A 180 -2.99 -13.51 5.00
N HIS A 181 -3.40 -12.37 5.56
CA HIS A 181 -4.22 -11.38 4.83
C HIS A 181 -3.47 -10.72 3.68
N VAL A 182 -2.16 -10.48 3.81
CA VAL A 182 -1.34 -10.02 2.69
C VAL A 182 -1.35 -11.02 1.55
N GLU A 183 -1.14 -12.31 1.81
CA GLU A 183 -1.19 -13.36 0.78
C GLU A 183 -2.58 -13.48 0.15
N ALA A 184 -3.65 -13.39 0.95
CA ALA A 184 -5.02 -13.42 0.46
C ALA A 184 -5.31 -12.29 -0.56
N SER A 185 -4.66 -11.14 -0.41
CA SER A 185 -4.79 -10.03 -1.36
C SER A 185 -4.16 -10.29 -2.74
N PHE A 186 -3.21 -11.23 -2.84
CA PHE A 186 -2.44 -11.43 -4.08
C PHE A 186 -3.32 -11.80 -5.26
N LEU A 187 -4.28 -12.72 -5.07
CA LEU A 187 -5.09 -13.23 -6.17
C LEU A 187 -6.00 -12.13 -6.79
N PRO A 188 -6.80 -11.37 -6.02
CA PRO A 188 -7.53 -10.22 -6.55
C PRO A 188 -6.64 -9.23 -7.32
N TRP A 189 -5.51 -8.83 -6.72
CA TRP A 189 -4.60 -7.88 -7.36
C TRP A 189 -3.92 -8.44 -8.62
N ILE A 190 -3.66 -9.75 -8.71
CA ILE A 190 -3.14 -10.38 -9.94
C ILE A 190 -4.11 -10.15 -11.11
N TYR A 191 -5.41 -10.31 -10.89
CA TYR A 191 -6.42 -10.06 -11.92
C TYR A 191 -6.46 -8.58 -12.31
N MET A 192 -6.47 -7.68 -11.32
CA MET A 192 -6.47 -6.24 -11.59
C MET A 192 -5.19 -5.78 -12.31
N PHE A 193 -4.03 -6.33 -11.94
CA PHE A 193 -2.77 -6.08 -12.66
C PHE A 193 -2.84 -6.55 -14.12
N LYS A 194 -3.50 -7.67 -14.37
CA LYS A 194 -3.66 -8.17 -15.74
C LYS A 194 -4.55 -7.24 -16.56
N GLY A 195 -5.65 -6.76 -15.99
CA GLY A 195 -6.61 -5.84 -16.64
C GLY A 195 -6.05 -4.44 -16.89
N THR A 196 -5.16 -3.94 -16.04
CA THR A 196 -4.61 -2.56 -16.14
C THR A 196 -3.24 -2.47 -16.80
N GLY A 197 -2.80 -3.51 -17.52
CA GLY A 197 -1.52 -3.49 -18.25
C GLY A 197 -0.27 -3.72 -17.38
N LYS A 198 -0.42 -4.00 -16.07
CA LYS A 198 0.66 -4.36 -15.14
C LYS A 198 1.08 -5.83 -15.26
N HIS A 199 1.24 -6.33 -16.49
CA HIS A 199 1.41 -7.75 -16.80
C HIS A 199 2.62 -8.41 -16.11
N LYS A 200 3.72 -7.66 -15.93
CA LYS A 200 4.91 -8.18 -15.25
C LYS A 200 4.65 -8.44 -13.76
N TYR A 201 3.94 -7.54 -13.07
CA TYR A 201 3.52 -7.75 -11.69
C TYR A 201 2.56 -8.94 -11.59
N ALA A 202 1.55 -9.01 -12.47
CA ALA A 202 0.64 -10.15 -12.51
C ALA A 202 1.38 -11.49 -12.67
N SER A 203 2.35 -11.55 -13.58
CA SER A 203 3.11 -12.78 -13.87
C SER A 203 4.03 -13.18 -12.72
N GLN A 204 4.74 -12.23 -12.10
CA GLN A 204 5.62 -12.54 -10.97
C GLN A 204 4.83 -12.91 -9.72
N MET A 205 3.75 -12.20 -9.39
CA MET A 205 2.92 -12.51 -8.23
C MET A 205 2.24 -13.87 -8.40
N ARG A 206 1.74 -14.19 -9.59
CA ARG A 206 1.22 -15.53 -9.91
C ARG A 206 2.29 -16.60 -9.69
N ARG A 207 3.49 -16.42 -10.25
CA ARG A 207 4.59 -17.38 -10.08
C ARG A 207 4.99 -17.54 -8.62
N PHE A 208 5.01 -16.46 -7.85
CA PHE A 208 5.31 -16.48 -6.42
C PHE A 208 4.25 -17.29 -5.65
N LEU A 209 2.97 -17.01 -5.89
CA LEU A 209 1.86 -17.74 -5.26
C LEU A 209 1.87 -19.23 -5.62
N THR A 210 2.06 -19.56 -6.91
CA THR A 210 2.20 -20.96 -7.36
C THR A 210 3.37 -21.66 -6.69
N ASN A 211 4.50 -20.97 -6.51
CA ASN A 211 5.65 -21.57 -5.86
C ASN A 211 5.39 -21.87 -4.38
N LEU A 212 4.81 -20.91 -3.65
CA LEU A 212 4.47 -21.08 -2.23
C LEU A 212 3.48 -22.21 -1.99
N GLN A 213 2.50 -22.37 -2.88
CA GLN A 213 1.41 -23.34 -2.73
C GLN A 213 1.78 -24.75 -3.21
N PHE A 214 2.57 -24.86 -4.29
CA PHE A 214 2.71 -26.14 -4.99
C PHE A 214 4.16 -26.60 -5.19
N ASN A 215 5.14 -25.70 -5.24
CA ASN A 215 6.50 -26.07 -5.66
C ASN A 215 7.52 -26.10 -4.52
N TYR A 216 7.33 -25.28 -3.49
CA TYR A 216 8.23 -25.23 -2.35
C TYR A 216 7.83 -26.23 -1.27
N PRO A 217 8.79 -26.85 -0.58
CA PRO A 217 8.51 -27.57 0.66
C PRO A 217 7.82 -26.66 1.66
N GLU A 218 6.90 -27.20 2.45
CA GLU A 218 6.14 -26.46 3.46
C GLU A 218 7.03 -25.63 4.38
N SER A 219 8.10 -26.23 4.91
CA SER A 219 9.08 -25.55 5.76
C SER A 219 9.75 -24.34 5.08
N LEU A 220 10.01 -24.40 3.78
CA LEU A 220 10.54 -23.27 3.03
C LEU A 220 9.48 -22.18 2.84
N SER A 221 8.24 -22.56 2.53
CA SER A 221 7.12 -21.62 2.39
C SER A 221 6.86 -20.87 3.70
N ASP A 222 6.94 -21.54 4.84
CA ASP A 222 6.75 -20.92 6.16
C ASP A 222 7.86 -19.92 6.49
N ILE A 223 9.12 -20.28 6.23
CA ILE A 223 10.24 -19.36 6.42
C ILE A 223 10.11 -18.16 5.46
N ILE A 224 9.67 -18.36 4.21
CA ILE A 224 9.42 -17.26 3.27
C ILE A 224 8.36 -16.30 3.85
N ARG A 225 7.23 -16.82 4.35
CA ARG A 225 6.16 -16.03 4.98
C ARG A 225 6.68 -15.20 6.14
N MET A 226 7.49 -15.79 7.00
CA MET A 226 8.12 -15.10 8.13
C MET A 226 9.07 -13.97 7.71
N ASN A 227 9.54 -13.96 6.46
CA ASN A 227 10.49 -12.98 5.93
C ASN A 227 9.87 -11.96 4.96
N LEU A 228 8.56 -11.99 4.71
CA LEU A 228 7.91 -11.01 3.82
C LEU A 228 7.83 -9.60 4.44
N LEU A 229 7.69 -9.52 5.76
CA LEU A 229 7.59 -8.29 6.53
C LEU A 229 8.60 -8.32 7.68
N CYS A 230 8.98 -7.13 8.16
CA CYS A 230 9.82 -6.97 9.34
C CYS A 230 9.27 -5.83 10.21
N ASN A 231 9.52 -5.85 11.51
CA ASN A 231 9.14 -4.75 12.41
C ASN A 231 10.39 -4.07 12.99
N PRO A 232 10.92 -3.02 12.34
CA PRO A 232 12.14 -2.36 12.78
C PRO A 232 12.03 -1.66 14.13
N THR A 233 10.81 -1.42 14.61
CA THR A 233 10.56 -0.61 15.81
C THR A 233 10.06 -1.43 17.00
N GLY A 234 9.67 -2.68 16.78
CA GLY A 234 8.99 -3.52 17.77
C GLY A 234 7.58 -3.07 18.17
N LYS A 235 7.05 -1.98 17.59
CA LYS A 235 5.73 -1.45 17.96
C LYS A 235 4.60 -2.14 17.21
N ALA A 236 3.43 -2.25 17.85
CA ALA A 236 2.21 -2.71 17.18
C ALA A 236 1.92 -1.85 15.94
N PHE A 237 1.42 -2.48 14.88
CA PHE A 237 1.11 -1.83 13.59
C PHE A 237 2.29 -1.11 12.91
N ALA A 238 3.53 -1.45 13.27
CA ALA A 238 4.74 -0.84 12.72
C ALA A 238 5.56 -1.78 11.82
N PHE A 239 4.97 -2.87 11.35
CA PHE A 239 5.60 -3.73 10.34
C PHE A 239 5.79 -2.96 9.02
N ARG A 240 6.86 -3.32 8.31
CA ARG A 240 7.25 -2.76 7.03
C ARG A 240 7.66 -3.89 6.10
N ALA A 241 7.39 -3.70 4.82
CA ALA A 241 7.98 -4.55 3.80
C ALA A 241 9.51 -4.44 3.83
N VAL A 242 10.20 -5.55 3.61
CA VAL A 242 11.68 -5.56 3.68
C VAL A 242 12.29 -4.65 2.62
N ASP A 243 11.73 -4.61 1.41
CA ASP A 243 12.20 -3.72 0.34
C ASP A 243 12.01 -2.23 0.68
N TRP A 244 11.10 -1.87 1.59
CA TRP A 244 11.03 -0.50 2.11
C TRP A 244 12.28 -0.10 2.90
N LEU A 245 12.86 -1.03 3.67
CA LEU A 245 14.15 -0.80 4.36
C LEU A 245 15.30 -0.75 3.36
N VAL A 246 15.27 -1.60 2.34
CA VAL A 246 16.24 -1.56 1.25
C VAL A 246 16.22 -0.20 0.54
N GLU A 247 15.03 0.35 0.26
CA GLU A 247 14.91 1.69 -0.32
C GLU A 247 15.43 2.79 0.60
N ARG A 248 15.21 2.66 1.91
CA ARG A 248 15.81 3.57 2.89
C ARG A 248 17.35 3.50 2.85
N ASN A 249 17.93 2.31 2.73
CA ASN A 249 19.37 2.14 2.63
C ASN A 249 19.88 2.68 1.29
N ASN A 250 19.17 2.45 0.18
CA ASN A 250 19.47 3.05 -1.12
C ASN A 250 19.51 4.57 -1.05
N LEU A 251 18.56 5.21 -0.35
CA LEU A 251 18.57 6.66 -0.14
C LEU A 251 19.85 7.12 0.56
N TYR A 252 20.25 6.46 1.64
CA TYR A 252 21.47 6.82 2.35
C TYR A 252 22.71 6.65 1.46
N THR A 253 22.85 5.49 0.82
CA THR A 253 24.01 5.15 0.00
C THR A 253 24.12 5.99 -1.28
N LYS A 254 23.01 6.20 -2.00
CA LYS A 254 23.01 6.77 -3.35
C LYS A 254 22.63 8.24 -3.43
N VAL A 255 22.14 8.82 -2.33
CA VAL A 255 21.67 10.21 -2.33
C VAL A 255 22.38 11.01 -1.25
N ILE A 256 22.35 10.54 -0.01
CA ILE A 256 22.85 11.32 1.13
C ILE A 256 24.38 11.25 1.24
N PHE A 257 24.95 10.04 1.22
CA PHE A 257 26.38 9.79 1.46
C PHE A 257 27.16 9.43 0.19
N ARG A 258 26.60 9.70 -0.99
CA ARG A 258 27.21 9.28 -2.26
C ARG A 258 28.46 10.08 -2.65
N GLY A 259 28.74 11.20 -1.96
CA GLY A 259 29.67 12.23 -2.41
C GLY A 259 29.04 13.25 -3.39
N ALA A 260 29.53 14.49 -3.36
CA ALA A 260 29.04 15.57 -4.24
C ALA A 260 29.90 15.70 -5.52
N GLY A 261 29.25 16.04 -6.63
CA GLY A 261 29.91 16.32 -7.91
C GLY A 261 30.84 15.18 -8.37
N PRO A 262 32.13 15.45 -8.66
CA PRO A 262 33.07 14.45 -9.15
C PRO A 262 33.40 13.36 -8.13
N ASN A 263 33.11 13.57 -6.84
CA ASN A 263 33.32 12.56 -5.80
C ASN A 263 32.19 11.52 -5.74
N GLY A 264 31.17 11.64 -6.60
CA GLY A 264 30.07 10.69 -6.74
C GLY A 264 30.46 9.36 -7.42
N THR A 265 31.62 8.80 -7.10
CA THR A 265 32.16 7.59 -7.73
C THR A 265 31.70 6.33 -7.00
N LEU A 266 31.68 5.21 -7.72
CA LEU A 266 31.37 3.90 -7.12
C LEU A 266 32.36 3.54 -6.01
N GLU A 267 33.65 3.85 -6.20
CA GLU A 267 34.69 3.61 -5.21
C GLU A 267 34.43 4.35 -3.91
N HIS A 268 34.05 5.63 -3.99
CA HIS A 268 33.68 6.41 -2.82
C HIS A 268 32.44 5.82 -2.14
N ILE A 269 31.39 5.51 -2.90
CA ILE A 269 30.17 4.88 -2.34
C ILE A 269 30.51 3.58 -1.59
N ILE A 270 31.36 2.72 -2.16
CA ILE A 270 31.78 1.46 -1.52
C ILE A 270 32.55 1.75 -0.23
N LYS A 271 33.46 2.72 -0.25
CA LYS A 271 34.26 3.12 0.91
C LYS A 271 33.39 3.67 2.05
N GLU A 272 32.41 4.50 1.73
CA GLU A 272 31.56 5.17 2.72
C GLU A 272 30.41 4.28 3.23
N SER A 273 29.93 3.32 2.43
CA SER A 273 28.74 2.52 2.76
C SER A 273 28.79 1.82 4.13
N PRO A 274 29.91 1.18 4.54
CA PRO A 274 30.03 0.57 5.86
C PRO A 274 29.95 1.56 7.03
N LEU A 275 30.22 2.85 6.79
CA LEU A 275 30.30 3.90 7.80
C LEU A 275 28.98 4.68 7.97
N ILE A 276 27.98 4.44 7.09
CA ILE A 276 26.70 5.17 7.10
C ILE A 276 26.01 5.14 8.47
N GLU A 277 26.04 4.00 9.17
CA GLU A 277 25.43 3.90 10.50
C GLU A 277 26.16 4.76 11.54
N VAL A 278 27.50 4.77 11.49
CA VAL A 278 28.33 5.63 12.34
C VAL A 278 28.00 7.10 12.07
N TYR A 279 27.92 7.51 10.80
CA TYR A 279 27.57 8.88 10.43
C TYR A 279 26.20 9.30 10.96
N ARG A 280 25.21 8.42 10.83
CA ARG A 280 23.87 8.67 11.35
C ARG A 280 23.86 8.82 12.87
N ASN A 281 24.62 7.99 13.57
CA ASN A 281 24.74 8.07 15.04
C ASN A 281 25.46 9.35 15.47
N CYS A 282 26.48 9.81 14.73
CA CYS A 282 27.13 11.09 14.97
C CYS A 282 26.15 12.26 14.83
N HIS A 283 25.32 12.26 13.77
CA HIS A 283 24.28 13.29 13.60
C HIS A 283 23.32 13.33 14.78
N VAL A 284 22.78 12.17 15.20
CA VAL A 284 21.86 12.09 16.35
C VAL A 284 22.54 12.55 17.64
N THR A 285 23.81 12.19 17.84
CA THR A 285 24.59 12.60 19.03
C THR A 285 24.75 14.12 19.07
N MET A 286 25.08 14.74 17.95
CA MET A 286 25.22 16.19 17.84
C MET A 286 23.89 16.91 18.03
N GLU A 287 22.81 16.44 17.41
CA GLU A 287 21.45 16.98 17.59
C GLU A 287 21.03 16.96 19.06
N ASN A 288 21.30 15.85 19.76
CA ASN A 288 21.02 15.72 21.19
C ASN A 288 21.87 16.67 22.03
N ALA A 289 23.16 16.81 21.73
CA ALA A 289 24.07 17.71 22.46
C ALA A 289 23.62 19.18 22.36
N PHE A 290 23.14 19.59 21.20
CA PHE A 290 22.60 20.94 20.97
C PHE A 290 21.15 21.11 21.46
N HIS A 291 20.57 20.12 22.15
CA HIS A 291 19.19 20.15 22.62
C HIS A 291 18.19 20.45 21.49
N LEU A 292 18.48 19.98 20.26
CA LEU A 292 17.56 20.06 19.12
C LEU A 292 16.43 19.01 19.25
N GLN A 293 15.97 18.77 20.48
CA GLN A 293 14.98 17.75 20.86
C GLN A 293 13.58 18.07 20.31
N HIS A 294 13.34 19.31 19.89
CA HIS A 294 12.10 19.76 19.28
C HIS A 294 12.06 19.62 17.74
N CYS A 295 13.17 19.23 17.10
CA CYS A 295 13.19 18.90 15.68
C CYS A 295 12.53 17.54 15.46
N THR A 296 11.20 17.52 15.41
CA THR A 296 10.49 16.29 15.07
C THR A 296 10.79 15.92 13.63
N ILE A 297 11.52 14.83 13.41
CA ILE A 297 11.64 14.17 12.09
C ILE A 297 10.26 13.69 11.58
N ARG A 298 9.26 13.70 12.47
CA ARG A 298 7.86 13.36 12.20
C ARG A 298 7.06 14.64 11.99
N HIS A 299 6.83 15.00 10.74
CA HIS A 299 5.73 15.90 10.44
C HIS A 299 4.43 15.21 10.84
N ALA A 300 3.69 15.80 11.78
CA ALA A 300 2.32 15.36 12.05
C ALA A 300 1.52 15.41 10.74
N PRO A 301 0.75 14.37 10.41
CA PRO A 301 -0.11 14.42 9.24
C PRO A 301 -1.09 15.60 9.38
N PRO A 302 -1.41 16.30 8.29
CA PRO A 302 -2.40 17.37 8.34
C PRO A 302 -3.73 16.83 8.83
N SER A 303 -4.47 17.61 9.62
CA SER A 303 -5.83 17.24 10.02
C SER A 303 -6.73 17.25 8.78
N MET A 304 -7.20 16.06 8.40
CA MET A 304 -8.08 15.87 7.25
C MET A 304 -9.57 16.07 7.58
N THR A 305 -9.92 16.34 8.84
CA THR A 305 -11.31 16.38 9.33
C THR A 305 -12.21 17.31 8.51
N LYS A 306 -11.76 18.54 8.23
CA LYS A 306 -12.55 19.51 7.45
C LYS A 306 -12.73 19.07 6.00
N THR A 307 -11.67 18.53 5.38
CA THR A 307 -11.70 18.08 3.99
C THR A 307 -12.58 16.85 3.82
N ILE A 308 -12.49 15.88 4.74
CA ILE A 308 -13.34 14.68 4.73
C ILE A 308 -14.80 15.08 4.93
N ARG A 309 -15.12 15.98 5.88
CA ARG A 309 -16.49 16.49 6.04
C ARG A 309 -17.05 17.13 4.77
N LYS A 310 -16.24 17.91 4.04
CA LYS A 310 -16.65 18.47 2.74
C LYS A 310 -16.90 17.38 1.70
N LEU A 311 -16.05 16.35 1.65
CA LEU A 311 -16.24 15.23 0.74
C LEU A 311 -17.49 14.41 1.08
N THR A 312 -17.71 14.08 2.36
CA THR A 312 -18.92 13.40 2.82
C THR A 312 -20.18 14.20 2.50
N ALA A 313 -20.14 15.54 2.63
CA ALA A 313 -21.26 16.39 2.24
C ALA A 313 -21.57 16.30 0.74
N LEU A 314 -20.55 16.26 -0.12
CA LEU A 314 -20.72 16.05 -1.57
C LEU A 314 -21.32 14.66 -1.85
N ILE A 315 -20.76 13.60 -1.25
CA ILE A 315 -21.25 12.22 -1.41
C ILE A 315 -22.73 12.12 -1.03
N LYS A 316 -23.12 12.78 0.07
CA LYS A 316 -24.52 12.86 0.52
C LYS A 316 -25.41 13.63 -0.45
N GLU A 317 -24.97 14.81 -0.91
CA GLU A 317 -25.70 15.63 -1.89
C GLU A 317 -25.94 14.88 -3.21
N LYS A 318 -24.93 14.11 -3.65
CA LYS A 318 -24.99 13.36 -4.90
C LYS A 318 -25.69 12.01 -4.77
N HIS A 319 -26.21 11.68 -3.59
CA HIS A 319 -26.94 10.44 -3.33
C HIS A 319 -26.15 9.19 -3.72
N SER A 320 -24.83 9.23 -3.54
CA SER A 320 -23.91 8.16 -3.98
C SER A 320 -24.22 6.79 -3.37
N HIS A 321 -24.98 6.77 -2.27
CA HIS A 321 -25.42 5.60 -1.54
C HIS A 321 -26.95 5.53 -1.35
N VAL A 322 -27.73 6.36 -2.06
CA VAL A 322 -29.20 6.43 -1.95
C VAL A 322 -29.85 6.20 -3.32
N ARG A 323 -30.88 5.34 -3.37
CA ARG A 323 -31.67 5.06 -4.58
C ARG A 323 -32.31 6.34 -5.09
N LYS A 324 -32.00 6.75 -6.32
CA LYS A 324 -32.90 7.60 -7.11
C LYS A 324 -33.97 6.68 -7.66
N ASP A 325 -35.21 6.85 -7.22
CA ASP A 325 -36.33 6.26 -7.96
C ASP A 325 -36.29 6.90 -9.36
N LEU A 326 -36.10 6.04 -10.37
CA LEU A 326 -36.22 6.44 -11.76
C LEU A 326 -37.70 6.78 -11.98
N GLU A 327 -38.00 8.07 -12.19
CA GLU A 327 -39.24 8.51 -12.83
C GLU A 327 -39.26 8.12 -14.31
#